data_AF-A0A482V3Y4-F1
#
_entry.id   AF-A0A482V3Y4-F1
#
_cell.length_a   1.000
_cell.length_b   1.000
_cell.length_c   1.000
_cell.angle_alpha   90.00
_cell.angle_beta   90.00
_cell.angle_gamma   90.00
#
_symmetry.space_group_name_H-M   'P 1'
#
loop_
_entity.id
_entity.type
_entity.pdbx_description
1 polymer ?
#
loop_
_entity_poly.entity_id
_entity_poly.type
_entity_poly.pdbx_seq_one_letter_code
_entity_poly.pdbx_strand_id
1 'polypeptide(L)'
;FIIVVEHDLSVLDYLSDFICCLYGVPGAYGVVTMPFSVREGINIFLDGFVPTENLRFRDESLVFKVAESATEEEVKRMNHYEYPSMTKTMGSFQLHVVKGQFSDSEILVLLGENGTGKTTFIRMLAGNLQTDEGSGNLPQLHISYKPQKISPKSQGLVRQLLHEKIRDAYVHPQFIADVMKPMKIEDIIDQEVQNLSGGELQRVALALCLGKPADVYLIDEPSAYLDSEQRLVAAKVIKRFILHAKKTGFVVEHDFIMATYLADRVIVFEGVPSVKTTANSPQTLLAGMNRFLELLGITFRRDPNNFRPRINKQESVKDVEQKRAGQYFFLED
;
A
#
# COMPACT_ATOMS: atom_id res chain seq x y z
N PHE A 1 -24.59 22.75 0.36
CA PHE A 1 -23.51 22.06 -0.38
C PHE A 1 -22.51 21.54 0.65
N ILE A 2 -22.13 20.27 0.56
CA ILE A 2 -21.07 19.69 1.37
C ILE A 2 -19.82 19.69 0.48
N ILE A 3 -18.71 20.23 0.99
CA ILE A 3 -17.42 20.22 0.29
C ILE A 3 -16.55 19.19 1.00
N VAL A 4 -16.03 18.24 0.24
CA VAL A 4 -15.14 17.19 0.71
C VAL A 4 -13.84 17.30 -0.07
N VAL A 5 -12.71 17.22 0.63
CA VAL A 5 -11.37 17.13 0.02
C VAL A 5 -10.82 15.77 0.40
N GLU A 6 -10.49 14.96 -0.60
CA GLU A 6 -10.04 13.59 -0.41
C GLU A 6 -8.93 13.25 -1.41
N HIS A 7 -8.04 12.36 -0.98
CA HIS A 7 -7.00 11.78 -1.84
C HIS A 7 -7.31 10.35 -2.25
N ASP A 8 -8.25 9.67 -1.56
CA ASP A 8 -8.71 8.34 -1.92
C ASP A 8 -9.79 8.41 -3.01
N LEU A 9 -9.43 7.90 -4.20
CA LEU A 9 -10.32 7.90 -5.37
C LEU A 9 -11.57 7.04 -5.18
N SER A 10 -11.50 5.99 -4.35
CA SER A 10 -12.64 5.11 -4.06
C SER A 10 -13.65 5.82 -3.16
N VAL A 11 -13.16 6.55 -2.15
CA VAL A 11 -13.99 7.36 -1.25
C VAL A 11 -14.64 8.52 -2.01
N LEU A 12 -13.88 9.22 -2.87
CA LEU A 12 -14.42 10.27 -3.75
C LEU A 12 -15.53 9.73 -4.66
N ASP A 13 -15.35 8.55 -5.25
CA ASP A 13 -16.37 7.95 -6.13
C ASP A 13 -17.68 7.64 -5.38
N TYR A 14 -17.57 7.30 -4.09
CA TYR A 14 -18.73 6.99 -3.24
C TYR A 14 -19.46 8.24 -2.74
N LEU A 15 -18.72 9.26 -2.28
CA LEU A 15 -19.27 10.41 -1.58
C LEU A 15 -19.75 11.53 -2.50
N SER A 16 -19.10 11.72 -3.65
CA SER A 16 -19.29 12.91 -4.47
C SER A 16 -20.37 12.71 -5.54
N ASP A 17 -21.08 13.80 -5.87
CA ASP A 17 -21.90 13.90 -7.09
C ASP A 17 -21.17 14.68 -8.20
N PHE A 18 -20.27 15.58 -7.81
CA PHE A 18 -19.42 16.38 -8.67
C PHE A 18 -17.99 16.41 -8.14
N ILE A 19 -17.01 16.50 -9.04
CA ILE A 19 -15.58 16.57 -8.69
C ILE A 19 -14.95 17.77 -9.40
N CYS A 20 -14.14 18.52 -8.65
CA CYS A 20 -13.22 19.52 -9.21
C CYS A 20 -11.79 19.01 -9.04
N CYS A 21 -10.97 19.12 -10.08
CA CYS A 21 -9.55 18.78 -10.01
C CYS A 21 -8.74 20.02 -9.63
N LEU A 22 -7.75 19.84 -8.76
CA LEU A 22 -6.76 20.87 -8.44
C LEU A 22 -5.42 20.44 -9.03
N TYR A 23 -4.80 21.31 -9.83
CA TYR A 23 -3.50 21.06 -10.44
C TYR A 23 -2.62 22.31 -10.42
N GLY A 24 -1.31 22.13 -10.58
CA GLY A 24 -0.34 23.22 -10.54
C GLY A 24 1.03 22.72 -10.12
N VAL A 25 1.88 23.63 -9.64
CA VAL A 25 3.22 23.30 -9.15
C VAL A 25 3.21 23.39 -7.62
N PRO A 26 3.47 22.27 -6.90
CA PRO A 26 3.50 22.26 -5.44
C PRO A 26 4.42 23.36 -4.88
N GLY A 27 3.93 24.13 -3.91
CA GLY A 27 4.67 25.24 -3.30
C GLY A 27 4.75 26.52 -4.15
N ALA A 28 4.20 26.54 -5.37
CA ALA A 28 4.21 27.71 -6.25
C ALA A 28 2.79 28.21 -6.58
N TYR A 29 1.95 27.39 -7.21
CA TYR A 29 0.57 27.79 -7.57
C TYR A 29 -0.36 26.57 -7.70
N GLY A 30 -1.67 26.83 -7.63
CA GLY A 30 -2.72 25.84 -7.88
C GLY A 30 -3.90 26.46 -8.62
N VAL A 31 -4.47 25.72 -9.55
CA VAL A 31 -5.65 26.07 -10.35
C VAL A 31 -6.74 25.04 -10.08
N VAL A 32 -7.99 25.50 -9.99
CA VAL A 32 -9.16 24.65 -9.76
C VAL A 32 -9.95 24.59 -11.06
N THR A 33 -10.23 23.37 -11.54
CA THR A 33 -11.07 23.19 -12.73
C THR A 33 -12.53 23.55 -12.44
N MET A 34 -13.32 23.73 -13.51
CA MET A 34 -14.77 23.68 -13.40
C MET A 34 -15.24 22.29 -12.90
N PRO A 35 -16.42 22.19 -12.27
CA PRO A 35 -16.95 20.91 -11.78
C PRO A 35 -17.26 19.94 -12.93
N PHE A 36 -16.80 18.71 -12.80
CA PHE A 36 -17.12 17.59 -13.68
C PHE A 36 -18.03 16.57 -12.99
N SER A 37 -18.64 15.68 -13.78
CA SER A 37 -19.22 14.47 -13.20
C SER A 37 -18.12 13.63 -12.55
N VAL A 38 -18.47 12.83 -11.52
CA VAL A 38 -17.50 12.01 -10.77
C VAL A 38 -16.63 11.16 -11.68
N ARG A 39 -17.24 10.49 -12.67
CA ARG A 39 -16.53 9.60 -13.59
C ARG A 39 -15.54 10.37 -14.47
N GLU A 40 -15.99 11.48 -15.06
CA GLU A 40 -15.14 12.30 -15.93
C GLU A 40 -14.01 12.96 -15.14
N GLY A 41 -14.31 13.54 -13.98
CA GLY A 41 -13.33 14.21 -13.13
C GLY A 41 -12.21 13.27 -12.68
N ILE A 42 -12.54 12.06 -12.23
CA ILE A 42 -11.53 11.06 -11.86
C ILE A 42 -10.71 10.62 -13.08
N ASN A 43 -11.34 10.41 -14.24
CA ASN A 43 -10.61 10.01 -15.45
C ASN A 43 -9.66 11.11 -15.93
N ILE A 44 -10.07 12.38 -15.93
CA ILE A 44 -9.23 13.55 -16.19
C ILE A 44 -8.04 13.59 -15.21
N PHE A 45 -8.31 13.36 -13.92
CA PHE A 45 -7.27 13.30 -12.90
C PHE A 45 -6.24 12.19 -13.20
N LEU A 46 -6.69 11.01 -13.62
CA LEU A 46 -5.83 9.87 -13.93
C LEU A 46 -5.06 10.03 -15.24
N ASP A 47 -5.67 10.63 -16.26
CA ASP A 47 -5.05 10.87 -17.57
C ASP A 47 -3.97 11.96 -17.50
N GLY A 48 -4.04 12.85 -16.49
CA GLY A 48 -3.08 13.95 -16.33
C GLY A 48 -3.33 15.11 -17.30
N PHE A 49 -4.52 15.16 -17.92
CA PHE A 49 -4.85 16.09 -18.99
C PHE A 49 -6.29 16.57 -18.86
N VAL A 50 -6.49 17.89 -18.89
CA VAL A 50 -7.80 18.55 -18.85
C VAL A 50 -8.22 18.91 -20.29
N PRO A 51 -9.17 18.19 -20.90
CA PRO A 51 -9.52 18.41 -22.31
C PRO A 51 -10.11 19.79 -22.60
N THR A 52 -10.93 20.31 -21.69
CA THR A 52 -11.60 21.61 -21.85
C THR A 52 -10.65 22.79 -21.89
N GLU A 53 -9.48 22.66 -21.26
CA GLU A 53 -8.44 23.68 -21.21
C GLU A 53 -7.25 23.35 -22.12
N ASN A 54 -7.30 22.20 -22.81
CA ASN A 54 -6.20 21.64 -23.60
C ASN A 54 -4.85 21.65 -22.85
N LEU A 55 -4.89 21.30 -21.56
CA LEU A 55 -3.75 21.45 -20.64
C LEU A 55 -3.36 20.11 -20.04
N ARG A 56 -2.08 19.75 -20.18
CA ARG A 56 -1.46 18.60 -19.51
C ARG A 56 -0.81 19.07 -18.21
N PHE A 57 -1.28 18.56 -17.08
CA PHE A 57 -0.69 18.85 -15.77
C PHE A 57 0.18 17.70 -15.25
N ARG A 58 0.17 16.54 -15.92
CA ARG A 58 1.08 15.43 -15.66
C ARG A 58 1.54 14.73 -16.93
N ASP A 59 2.82 14.41 -16.99
CA ASP A 59 3.46 13.79 -18.16
C ASP A 59 2.94 12.37 -18.42
N GLU A 60 2.77 11.57 -17.37
CA GLU A 60 2.30 10.19 -17.46
C GLU A 60 0.88 10.01 -16.93
N SER A 61 0.13 9.09 -17.54
CA SER A 61 -1.17 8.66 -17.01
C SER A 61 -1.00 7.63 -15.90
N LEU A 62 -1.90 7.66 -14.91
CA LEU A 62 -1.97 6.67 -13.86
C LEU A 62 -2.84 5.51 -14.35
N VAL A 63 -2.18 4.43 -14.79
CA VAL A 63 -2.85 3.23 -15.27
C VAL A 63 -2.85 2.15 -14.18
N PHE A 64 -4.03 1.64 -13.84
CA PHE A 64 -4.24 0.55 -12.89
C PHE A 64 -4.31 -0.80 -13.60
N LYS A 65 -3.29 -1.09 -14.41
CA LYS A 65 -3.08 -2.46 -14.86
C LYS A 65 -2.50 -3.22 -13.70
N VAL A 66 -3.27 -4.18 -13.17
CA VAL A 66 -2.70 -5.29 -12.42
C VAL A 66 -1.70 -5.90 -13.39
N ALA A 67 -0.42 -5.89 -13.04
CA ALA A 67 0.62 -6.26 -13.97
C ALA A 67 0.46 -7.74 -14.38
N GLU A 68 -0.24 -8.00 -15.48
CA GLU A 68 0.01 -9.14 -16.34
C GLU A 68 1.36 -8.88 -17.04
N SER A 69 2.46 -9.02 -16.31
CA SER A 69 3.82 -9.16 -16.86
C SER A 69 4.84 -9.11 -15.73
N ALA A 70 5.03 -10.25 -15.06
CA ALA A 70 6.34 -10.83 -15.20
C ALA A 70 6.20 -11.85 -16.33
N THR A 71 6.88 -11.63 -17.46
CA THR A 71 7.28 -12.76 -18.29
C THR A 71 7.82 -13.83 -17.34
N GLU A 72 7.25 -15.02 -17.44
CA GLU A 72 7.67 -16.25 -16.77
C GLU A 72 9.11 -16.62 -17.16
N GLU A 73 10.09 -15.78 -16.88
CA GLU A 73 11.25 -16.37 -16.22
C GLU A 73 10.69 -16.82 -14.89
N GLU A 74 10.35 -18.11 -14.79
CA GLU A 74 10.06 -18.78 -13.54
C GLU A 74 11.07 -18.27 -12.52
N VAL A 75 10.68 -17.27 -11.72
CA VAL A 75 11.43 -16.89 -10.54
C VAL A 75 11.24 -18.12 -9.67
N LYS A 76 12.17 -19.08 -9.81
CA LYS A 76 12.17 -20.30 -9.03
C LYS A 76 12.08 -19.82 -7.60
N ARG A 77 10.92 -20.04 -6.98
CA ARG A 77 10.68 -19.76 -5.57
C ARG A 77 11.51 -20.80 -4.81
N MET A 78 12.79 -20.50 -4.66
CA MET A 78 13.79 -21.46 -4.21
C MET A 78 13.59 -21.82 -2.74
N ASN A 79 13.18 -20.84 -1.93
CA ASN A 79 12.98 -21.02 -0.50
C ASN A 79 11.52 -20.78 -0.11
N HIS A 80 11.03 -21.70 0.73
CA HIS A 80 9.73 -21.60 1.37
C HIS A 80 9.97 -21.48 2.87
N TYR A 81 9.39 -20.44 3.46
CA TYR A 81 9.45 -20.18 4.88
C TYR A 81 8.07 -20.33 5.48
N GLU A 82 8.03 -20.67 6.76
CA GLU A 82 6.79 -20.79 7.51
C GLU A 82 6.87 -19.95 8.77
N TYR A 83 5.74 -19.37 9.16
CA TYR A 83 5.55 -18.84 10.49
C TYR A 83 4.53 -19.71 11.25
N PRO A 84 4.80 -20.04 12.53
CA PRO A 84 3.92 -20.89 13.31
C PRO A 84 2.61 -20.20 13.61
N SER A 85 1.64 -20.97 14.14
CA SER A 85 0.49 -20.34 14.78
C SER A 85 0.96 -19.61 16.04
N MET A 86 0.48 -18.37 16.21
CA MET A 86 0.88 -17.50 17.31
C MET A 86 -0.36 -16.91 17.97
N THR A 87 -0.33 -16.76 19.29
CA THR A 87 -1.38 -16.06 20.03
C THR A 87 -0.77 -14.88 20.77
N LYS A 88 -1.50 -13.75 20.76
CA LYS A 88 -1.13 -12.57 21.54
C LYS A 88 -2.35 -11.93 22.19
N THR A 89 -2.27 -11.72 23.49
CA THR A 89 -3.24 -11.02 24.30
C THR A 89 -2.67 -9.69 24.76
N MET A 90 -3.41 -8.61 24.54
CA MET A 90 -3.06 -7.26 24.96
C MET A 90 -4.26 -6.63 25.68
N GLY A 91 -4.28 -6.74 27.01
CA GLY A 91 -5.44 -6.31 27.80
C GLY A 91 -6.67 -7.13 27.46
N SER A 92 -7.72 -6.48 26.94
CA SER A 92 -8.97 -7.12 26.50
C SER A 92 -8.91 -7.67 25.07
N PHE A 93 -7.88 -7.34 24.30
CA PHE A 93 -7.75 -7.73 22.90
C PHE A 93 -6.98 -9.05 22.76
N GLN A 94 -7.51 -9.98 21.97
CA GLN A 94 -6.87 -11.25 21.61
C GLN A 94 -6.66 -11.36 20.10
N LEU A 95 -5.42 -11.59 19.69
CA LEU A 95 -5.04 -11.89 18.32
C LEU A 95 -4.59 -13.34 18.22
N HIS A 96 -5.25 -14.10 17.35
CA HIS A 96 -4.85 -15.44 16.94
C HIS A 96 -4.33 -15.42 15.52
N VAL A 97 -3.09 -15.87 15.30
CA VAL A 97 -2.48 -15.99 13.98
C VAL A 97 -2.47 -17.46 13.60
N VAL A 98 -3.11 -17.78 12.48
CA VAL A 98 -3.06 -19.11 11.87
C VAL A 98 -1.70 -19.29 11.21
N LYS A 99 -1.13 -20.50 11.31
CA LYS A 99 0.13 -20.83 10.62
C LYS A 99 0.05 -20.46 9.13
N GLY A 100 1.16 -19.98 8.57
CA GLY A 100 1.21 -19.58 7.18
C GLY A 100 2.59 -19.78 6.56
N GLN A 101 2.60 -19.81 5.23
CA GLN A 101 3.79 -20.02 4.42
C GLN A 101 3.99 -18.82 3.49
N PHE A 102 5.23 -18.41 3.32
CA PHE A 102 5.64 -17.35 2.39
C PHE A 102 6.90 -17.77 1.63
N SER A 103 7.07 -17.20 0.43
CA SER A 103 8.21 -17.48 -0.43
C SER A 103 9.08 -16.26 -0.65
N ASP A 104 10.33 -16.47 -1.08
CA ASP A 104 11.16 -15.38 -1.59
C ASP A 104 10.49 -14.73 -2.81
N SER A 105 10.75 -13.43 -3.03
CA SER A 105 10.20 -12.67 -4.17
C SER A 105 8.67 -12.56 -4.19
N GLU A 106 8.04 -12.60 -3.01
CA GLU A 106 6.58 -12.51 -2.85
C GLU A 106 6.21 -11.36 -1.91
N ILE A 107 5.14 -10.65 -2.26
CA ILE A 107 4.55 -9.59 -1.44
C ILE A 107 3.24 -10.08 -0.84
N LEU A 108 3.19 -10.13 0.49
CA LEU A 108 2.02 -10.44 1.28
C LEU A 108 1.39 -9.15 1.80
N VAL A 109 0.14 -8.88 1.41
CA VAL A 109 -0.60 -7.73 1.92
C VAL A 109 -1.53 -8.15 3.05
N LEU A 110 -1.49 -7.41 4.16
CA LEU A 110 -2.35 -7.63 5.32
C LEU A 110 -3.54 -6.69 5.23
N LEU A 111 -4.74 -7.26 5.15
CA LEU A 111 -6.00 -6.53 5.07
C LEU A 111 -6.89 -6.82 6.27
N GLY A 112 -7.63 -5.81 6.70
CA GLY A 112 -8.55 -5.90 7.84
C GLY A 112 -8.91 -4.53 8.38
N GLU A 113 -9.99 -4.45 9.16
CA GLU A 113 -10.39 -3.20 9.80
C GLU A 113 -9.34 -2.68 10.80
N ASN A 114 -9.49 -1.42 11.20
CA ASN A 114 -8.66 -0.84 12.25
C ASN A 114 -8.94 -1.56 13.59
N GLY A 115 -7.89 -1.82 14.37
CA GLY A 115 -8.03 -2.55 15.63
C GLY A 115 -8.12 -4.07 15.49
N THR A 116 -7.88 -4.62 14.30
CA THR A 116 -7.81 -6.08 14.09
C THR A 116 -6.45 -6.71 14.40
N GLY A 117 -5.43 -5.91 14.75
CA GLY A 117 -4.11 -6.41 15.17
C GLY A 117 -3.08 -6.55 14.06
N LYS A 118 -3.27 -5.93 12.89
CA LYS A 118 -2.31 -5.93 11.77
C LYS A 118 -0.90 -5.46 12.17
N THR A 119 -0.80 -4.28 12.76
CA THR A 119 0.45 -3.73 13.33
C THR A 119 1.02 -4.63 14.42
N THR A 120 0.16 -5.25 15.25
CA THR A 120 0.59 -6.19 16.28
C THR A 120 1.27 -7.40 15.64
N PHE A 121 0.67 -7.98 14.59
CA PHE A 121 1.27 -9.09 13.85
C PHE A 121 2.61 -8.72 13.22
N ILE A 122 2.71 -7.57 12.54
CA ILE A 122 3.98 -7.09 12.00
C ILE A 122 5.05 -6.93 13.10
N ARG A 123 4.70 -6.41 14.28
CA ARG A 123 5.65 -6.26 15.39
C ARG A 123 6.09 -7.60 15.98
N MET A 124 5.23 -8.61 15.95
CA MET A 124 5.60 -9.97 16.33
C MET A 124 6.59 -10.55 15.31
N LEU A 125 6.33 -10.40 14.00
CA LEU A 125 7.25 -10.83 12.96
C LEU A 125 8.60 -10.10 13.05
N ALA A 126 8.59 -8.81 13.34
CA ALA A 126 9.80 -7.99 13.52
C ALA A 126 10.63 -8.37 14.76
N GLY A 127 10.11 -9.21 15.66
CA GLY A 127 10.74 -9.52 16.95
C GLY A 127 10.63 -8.39 17.99
N ASN A 128 9.89 -7.32 17.70
CA ASN A 128 9.66 -6.21 18.62
C ASN A 128 8.61 -6.54 19.69
N LEU A 129 7.82 -7.60 19.52
CA LEU A 129 6.80 -8.05 20.44
C LEU A 129 6.84 -9.57 20.61
N GLN A 130 6.97 -10.04 21.84
CA GLN A 130 6.96 -11.48 22.16
C GLN A 130 5.55 -12.06 22.05
N THR A 131 5.43 -13.28 21.55
CA THR A 131 4.18 -14.06 21.52
C THR A 131 3.87 -14.65 22.90
N ASP A 132 2.60 -14.85 23.21
CA ASP A 132 2.21 -15.49 24.48
C ASP A 132 2.26 -17.02 24.34
N GLU A 133 1.80 -17.53 23.21
CA GLU A 133 1.87 -18.94 22.82
C GLU A 133 2.34 -19.05 21.35
N GLY A 134 3.03 -20.13 21.03
CA GLY A 134 3.50 -20.38 19.66
C GLY A 134 4.88 -19.80 19.35
N SER A 135 5.85 -19.95 20.26
CA SER A 135 7.27 -19.64 20.05
C SER A 135 7.95 -20.66 19.11
N GLY A 136 7.31 -21.01 18.00
CA GLY A 136 8.04 -21.71 16.94
C GLY A 136 9.18 -20.81 16.49
N ASN A 137 10.37 -21.39 16.27
CA ASN A 137 11.52 -20.64 15.78
C ASN A 137 11.15 -19.98 14.46
N LEU A 138 10.83 -18.68 14.48
CA LEU A 138 10.79 -17.88 13.27
C LEU A 138 12.16 -18.04 12.59
N PRO A 139 12.19 -18.20 11.27
CA PRO A 139 13.47 -18.33 10.56
C PRO A 139 14.34 -17.11 10.88
N GLN A 140 15.64 -17.32 11.09
CA GLN A 140 16.62 -16.26 11.32
C GLN A 140 16.81 -15.45 10.03
N LEU A 141 15.88 -14.53 9.78
CA LEU A 141 15.88 -13.64 8.63
C LEU A 141 16.24 -12.23 9.09
N HIS A 142 17.01 -11.52 8.28
CA HIS A 142 17.24 -10.10 8.53
C HIS A 142 15.98 -9.32 8.16
N ILE A 143 15.48 -8.52 9.11
CA ILE A 143 14.22 -7.78 8.94
C ILE A 143 14.51 -6.29 8.86
N SER A 144 13.97 -5.64 7.83
CA SER A 144 13.85 -4.18 7.78
C SER A 144 12.41 -3.79 8.02
N TYR A 145 12.17 -2.87 8.96
CA TYR A 145 10.84 -2.48 9.38
C TYR A 145 10.62 -0.97 9.22
N LYS A 146 9.56 -0.60 8.47
CA LYS A 146 8.96 0.72 8.42
C LYS A 146 7.73 0.76 9.33
N PRO A 147 7.75 1.55 10.42
CA PRO A 147 6.61 1.68 11.33
C PRO A 147 5.49 2.55 10.75
N GLN A 148 4.26 2.31 11.21
CA GLN A 148 3.07 3.11 10.87
C GLN A 148 3.26 4.59 11.22
N LYS A 149 3.57 4.87 12.50
CA LYS A 149 3.82 6.23 12.99
C LYS A 149 5.28 6.61 12.79
N ILE A 150 5.51 7.61 11.95
CA ILE A 150 6.83 8.20 11.74
C ILE A 150 6.84 9.58 12.38
N SER A 151 7.86 9.81 13.19
CA SER A 151 8.11 11.09 13.85
C SER A 151 9.56 11.48 13.57
N PRO A 152 9.85 12.75 13.25
CA PRO A 152 11.19 13.22 12.98
C PRO A 152 11.99 13.28 14.30
N LYS A 153 12.54 12.15 14.74
CA LYS A 153 13.37 12.08 15.96
C LYS A 153 14.83 12.41 15.69
N SER A 154 15.28 12.17 14.46
CA SER A 154 16.66 12.46 14.05
C SER A 154 16.86 13.95 13.85
N GLN A 155 17.90 14.50 14.46
CA GLN A 155 18.40 15.85 14.17
C GLN A 155 19.37 15.77 12.98
N GLY A 156 19.35 16.78 12.12
CA GLY A 156 20.25 16.89 10.98
C GLY A 156 19.57 16.80 9.62
N LEU A 157 20.40 16.77 8.57
CA LEU A 157 19.95 16.74 7.18
C LEU A 157 19.52 15.33 6.76
N VAL A 158 18.58 15.25 5.82
CA VAL A 158 18.18 13.97 5.20
C VAL A 158 19.40 13.23 4.63
N ARG A 159 20.31 13.96 3.97
CA ARG A 159 21.59 13.44 3.47
C ARG A 159 22.37 12.67 4.52
N GLN A 160 22.51 13.24 5.71
CA GLN A 160 23.29 12.66 6.81
C GLN A 160 22.62 11.37 7.31
N LEU A 161 21.29 11.39 7.47
CA LEU A 161 20.52 10.23 7.89
C LEU A 161 20.64 9.06 6.90
N LEU A 162 20.58 9.35 5.60
CA LEU A 162 20.74 8.33 4.55
C LEU A 162 22.16 7.75 4.55
N HIS A 163 23.19 8.60 4.63
CA HIS A 163 24.58 8.13 4.72
C HIS A 163 24.86 7.30 5.98
N GLU A 164 24.25 7.63 7.11
CA GLU A 164 24.45 6.90 8.36
C GLU A 164 23.76 5.53 8.33
N LYS A 165 22.53 5.46 7.81
CA LYS A 165 21.71 4.23 7.90
C LYS A 165 21.83 3.31 6.70
N ILE A 166 22.08 3.84 5.51
CA ILE A 166 22.03 3.09 4.24
C ILE A 166 23.20 3.45 3.31
N ARG A 167 24.41 3.63 3.86
CA ARG A 167 25.61 4.06 3.13
C ARG A 167 25.82 3.34 1.79
N ASP A 168 25.73 2.02 1.79
CA ASP A 168 26.02 1.19 0.62
C ASP A 168 24.91 1.29 -0.43
N ALA A 169 23.64 1.28 0.01
CA ALA A 169 22.50 1.45 -0.89
C ALA A 169 22.45 2.86 -1.49
N TYR A 170 22.79 3.89 -0.71
CA TYR A 170 22.78 5.28 -1.13
C TYR A 170 23.69 5.56 -2.35
N VAL A 171 24.81 4.84 -2.47
CA VAL A 171 25.72 4.97 -3.61
C VAL A 171 25.42 4.00 -4.76
N HIS A 172 24.53 3.02 -4.55
CA HIS A 172 24.27 1.97 -5.52
C HIS A 172 23.38 2.49 -6.67
N PRO A 173 23.85 2.46 -7.94
CA PRO A 173 23.11 3.04 -9.06
C PRO A 173 21.69 2.50 -9.24
N GLN A 174 21.50 1.21 -8.99
CA GLN A 174 20.18 0.57 -9.08
C GLN A 174 19.25 1.06 -7.98
N PHE A 175 19.74 1.28 -6.75
CA PHE A 175 18.90 1.79 -5.67
C PHE A 175 18.50 3.25 -5.92
N ILE A 176 19.43 4.03 -6.49
CA ILE A 176 19.14 5.40 -6.92
C ILE A 176 18.03 5.40 -7.98
N ALA A 177 18.13 4.54 -8.99
CA ALA A 177 17.17 4.45 -10.08
C ALA A 177 15.82 3.87 -9.66
N ASP A 178 15.80 2.83 -8.83
CA ASP A 178 14.58 2.11 -8.43
C ASP A 178 13.85 2.79 -7.27
N VAL A 179 14.56 3.49 -6.38
CA VAL A 179 13.99 4.04 -5.14
C VAL A 179 14.17 5.56 -5.04
N MET A 180 15.40 6.07 -5.07
CA MET A 180 15.67 7.48 -4.73
C MET A 180 15.06 8.48 -5.71
N LYS A 181 15.25 8.25 -7.01
CA LYS A 181 14.75 9.12 -8.08
C LYS A 181 13.22 9.09 -8.17
N PRO A 182 12.55 7.92 -8.25
CA PRO A 182 11.08 7.89 -8.30
C PRO A 182 10.44 8.50 -7.05
N MET A 183 11.04 8.28 -5.87
CA MET A 183 10.57 8.90 -4.62
C MET A 183 10.99 10.36 -4.46
N LYS A 184 11.63 10.99 -5.46
CA LYS A 184 12.09 12.39 -5.45
C LYS A 184 12.82 12.76 -4.13
N ILE A 185 13.73 11.89 -3.68
CA ILE A 185 14.50 12.12 -2.45
C ILE A 185 15.60 13.18 -2.68
N GLU A 186 16.09 13.31 -3.92
CA GLU A 186 17.08 14.31 -4.31
C GLU A 186 16.60 15.75 -4.00
N ASP A 187 15.31 16.04 -4.20
CA ASP A 187 14.71 17.36 -3.95
C ASP A 187 14.71 17.76 -2.47
N ILE A 188 14.76 16.79 -1.56
CA ILE A 188 14.66 16.99 -0.10
C ILE A 188 15.94 16.62 0.65
N ILE A 189 16.99 16.23 -0.07
CA ILE A 189 18.19 15.65 0.55
C ILE A 189 18.94 16.65 1.45
N ASP A 190 18.89 17.93 1.09
CA ASP A 190 19.55 19.03 1.80
C ASP A 190 18.62 19.75 2.78
N GLN A 191 17.42 19.20 3.02
CA GLN A 191 16.51 19.69 4.02
C GLN A 191 16.75 19.00 5.37
N GLU A 192 16.37 19.69 6.45
CA GLU A 192 16.36 19.11 7.79
C GLU A 192 15.17 18.16 7.95
N VAL A 193 15.40 17.01 8.57
CA VAL A 193 14.37 15.97 8.78
C VAL A 193 13.16 16.51 9.56
N GLN A 194 13.37 17.51 10.41
CA GLN A 194 12.31 18.14 11.22
C GLN A 194 11.39 19.06 10.42
N ASN A 195 11.84 19.57 9.28
CA ASN A 195 11.10 20.52 8.46
C ASN A 195 10.33 19.83 7.32
N LEU A 196 10.50 18.52 7.15
CA LEU A 196 9.79 17.74 6.13
C LEU A 196 8.30 17.69 6.41
N SER A 197 7.51 17.78 5.34
CA SER A 197 6.08 17.44 5.37
C SER A 197 5.87 15.94 5.68
N GLY A 198 4.65 15.57 6.08
CA GLY A 198 4.31 14.17 6.35
C GLY A 198 4.58 13.23 5.18
N GLY A 199 4.26 13.66 3.95
CA GLY A 199 4.51 12.87 2.74
C GLY A 199 6.00 12.77 2.38
N GLU A 200 6.78 13.84 2.57
CA GLU A 200 8.24 13.79 2.41
C GLU A 200 8.89 12.85 3.43
N LEU A 201 8.49 12.96 4.70
CA LEU A 201 8.98 12.12 5.78
C LEU A 201 8.63 10.64 5.53
N GLN A 202 7.45 10.36 4.98
CA GLN A 202 7.03 9.02 4.56
C GLN A 202 7.93 8.48 3.44
N ARG A 203 8.23 9.28 2.40
CA ARG A 203 9.13 8.89 1.30
C ARG A 203 10.54 8.58 1.81
N VAL A 204 11.07 9.40 2.72
CA VAL A 204 12.37 9.14 3.38
C VAL A 204 12.33 7.85 4.20
N ALA A 205 11.26 7.61 4.96
CA ALA A 205 11.13 6.38 5.75
C ALA A 205 11.08 5.12 4.88
N LEU A 206 10.41 5.18 3.72
CA LEU A 206 10.40 4.09 2.75
C LEU A 206 11.79 3.86 2.15
N ALA A 207 12.49 4.92 1.74
CA ALA A 207 13.86 4.80 1.24
C ALA A 207 14.81 4.19 2.29
N LEU A 208 14.72 4.61 3.55
CA LEU A 208 15.49 4.04 4.65
C LEU A 208 15.17 2.58 4.92
N CYS A 209 13.89 2.18 4.79
CA CYS A 209 13.48 0.80 4.97
C CYS A 209 14.06 -0.07 3.86
N LEU A 210 13.87 0.30 2.59
CA LEU A 210 14.32 -0.45 1.42
C LEU A 210 15.85 -0.48 1.30
N GLY A 211 16.54 0.59 1.72
CA GLY A 211 18.00 0.68 1.64
C GLY A 211 18.74 -0.15 2.69
N LYS A 212 18.06 -0.65 3.73
CA LYS A 212 18.67 -1.57 4.70
C LYS A 212 18.75 -2.98 4.11
N PRO A 213 19.89 -3.67 4.26
CA PRO A 213 20.00 -5.06 3.82
C PRO A 213 19.10 -5.95 4.68
N ALA A 214 18.09 -6.55 4.06
CA ALA A 214 17.14 -7.43 4.72
C ALA A 214 16.65 -8.53 3.77
N ASP A 215 16.19 -9.62 4.35
CA ASP A 215 15.52 -10.71 3.66
C ASP A 215 14.00 -10.48 3.61
N VAL A 216 13.47 -9.89 4.68
CA VAL A 216 12.05 -9.55 4.83
C VAL A 216 11.90 -8.05 5.09
N TYR A 217 11.08 -7.39 4.28
CA TYR A 217 10.66 -6.01 4.48
C TYR A 217 9.27 -5.96 5.10
N LEU A 218 9.14 -5.35 6.26
CA LEU A 218 7.87 -5.13 6.94
C LEU A 218 7.51 -3.65 6.77
N ILE A 219 6.41 -3.36 6.08
CA ILE A 219 6.02 -1.99 5.73
C ILE A 219 4.60 -1.74 6.24
N ASP A 220 4.48 -0.97 7.32
CA ASP A 220 3.20 -0.66 7.95
C ASP A 220 2.67 0.70 7.46
N GLU A 221 1.56 0.69 6.73
CA GLU A 221 0.89 1.84 6.09
C GLU A 221 1.84 2.74 5.26
N PRO A 222 2.36 2.24 4.12
CA PRO A 222 3.13 3.06 3.18
C PRO A 222 2.32 4.20 2.54
N SER A 223 0.99 4.11 2.44
CA SER A 223 0.11 5.13 1.85
C SER A 223 -0.13 6.38 2.73
N ALA A 224 0.23 6.33 4.01
CA ALA A 224 -0.03 7.41 4.96
C ALA A 224 0.60 8.74 4.51
N TYR A 225 -0.17 9.83 4.56
CA TYR A 225 0.22 11.20 4.16
C TYR A 225 0.62 11.38 2.69
N LEU A 226 0.58 10.33 1.88
CA LEU A 226 0.83 10.40 0.44
C LEU A 226 -0.45 10.75 -0.31
N ASP A 227 -0.33 11.61 -1.30
CA ASP A 227 -1.39 11.82 -2.30
C ASP A 227 -1.51 10.60 -3.24
N SER A 228 -2.55 10.57 -4.07
CA SER A 228 -2.85 9.44 -4.95
C SER A 228 -1.73 9.11 -5.96
N GLU A 229 -0.97 10.11 -6.42
CA GLU A 229 0.16 9.91 -7.31
C GLU A 229 1.35 9.31 -6.56
N GLN A 230 1.70 9.91 -5.43
CA GLN A 230 2.77 9.43 -4.56
C GLN A 230 2.51 8.02 -4.04
N ARG A 231 1.25 7.65 -3.75
CA ARG A 231 0.86 6.27 -3.40
C ARG A 231 1.17 5.29 -4.52
N LEU A 232 0.79 5.60 -5.75
CA LEU A 232 1.04 4.70 -6.88
C LEU A 232 2.54 4.58 -7.17
N VAL A 233 3.28 5.70 -7.09
CA VAL A 233 4.74 5.69 -7.23
C VAL A 233 5.37 4.84 -6.13
N ALA A 234 4.95 5.01 -4.88
CA ALA A 234 5.43 4.19 -3.76
C ALA A 234 5.15 2.71 -3.97
N ALA A 235 3.95 2.36 -4.44
CA ALA A 235 3.57 0.99 -4.74
C ALA A 235 4.47 0.38 -5.84
N LYS A 236 4.71 1.13 -6.93
CA LYS A 236 5.62 0.77 -8.02
C LYS A 236 7.04 0.51 -7.53
N VAL A 237 7.56 1.42 -6.69
CA VAL A 237 8.91 1.34 -6.13
C VAL A 237 9.06 0.11 -5.24
N ILE A 238 8.12 -0.10 -4.30
CA ILE A 238 8.13 -1.26 -3.39
C ILE A 238 8.10 -2.56 -4.19
N LYS A 239 7.17 -2.69 -5.15
CA LYS A 239 7.02 -3.90 -5.96
C LYS A 239 8.28 -4.19 -6.79
N ARG A 240 8.78 -3.17 -7.51
CA ARG A 240 9.97 -3.30 -8.36
C ARG A 240 11.20 -3.67 -7.54
N PHE A 241 11.43 -2.99 -6.42
CA PHE A 241 12.58 -3.24 -5.56
C PHE A 241 12.56 -4.67 -4.99
N ILE A 242 11.42 -5.10 -4.43
CA ILE A 242 11.29 -6.44 -3.84
C ILE A 242 11.54 -7.53 -4.90
N LEU A 243 10.97 -7.36 -6.10
CA LEU A 243 11.12 -8.31 -7.20
C LEU A 243 12.58 -8.36 -7.70
N HIS A 244 13.20 -7.21 -7.95
CA HIS A 244 14.59 -7.12 -8.40
C HIS A 244 15.59 -7.67 -7.38
N ALA A 245 15.38 -7.36 -6.09
CA ALA A 245 16.24 -7.80 -5.01
C ALA A 245 16.00 -9.27 -4.60
N LYS A 246 14.96 -9.92 -5.16
CA LYS A 246 14.51 -11.28 -4.82
C LYS A 246 14.25 -11.46 -3.32
N LYS A 247 13.64 -10.45 -2.70
CA LYS A 247 13.31 -10.41 -1.26
C LYS A 247 11.81 -10.59 -1.06
N THR A 248 11.35 -10.70 0.18
CA THR A 248 9.91 -10.75 0.48
C THR A 248 9.45 -9.52 1.24
N GLY A 249 8.18 -9.14 1.07
CA GLY A 249 7.60 -7.99 1.75
C GLY A 249 6.26 -8.34 2.41
N PHE A 250 6.07 -7.91 3.66
CA PHE A 250 4.76 -7.85 4.30
C PHE A 250 4.33 -6.39 4.36
N VAL A 251 3.20 -6.07 3.73
CA VAL A 251 2.70 -4.70 3.64
C VAL A 251 1.33 -4.62 4.31
N VAL A 252 1.17 -3.74 5.28
CA VAL A 252 -0.16 -3.39 5.82
C VAL A 252 -0.67 -2.20 5.04
N GLU A 253 -1.83 -2.37 4.41
CA GLU A 253 -2.46 -1.31 3.65
C GLU A 253 -3.95 -1.21 3.92
N HIS A 254 -4.45 0.01 3.76
CA HIS A 254 -5.86 0.36 3.80
C HIS A 254 -6.35 0.87 2.44
N ASP A 255 -5.43 1.36 1.61
CA ASP A 255 -5.74 1.80 0.26
C ASP A 255 -5.89 0.58 -0.66
N PHE A 256 -7.11 0.40 -1.18
CA PHE A 256 -7.45 -0.75 -2.02
C PHE A 256 -6.64 -0.81 -3.31
N ILE A 257 -6.34 0.34 -3.90
CA ILE A 257 -5.57 0.45 -5.15
C ILE A 257 -4.13 0.04 -4.89
N MET A 258 -3.53 0.55 -3.82
CA MET A 258 -2.18 0.19 -3.43
C MET A 258 -2.07 -1.30 -3.06
N ALA A 259 -3.04 -1.82 -2.31
CA ALA A 259 -3.10 -3.22 -1.93
C ALA A 259 -3.19 -4.15 -3.16
N THR A 260 -4.11 -3.88 -4.09
CA THR A 260 -4.26 -4.69 -5.33
C THR A 260 -3.02 -4.63 -6.21
N TYR A 261 -2.33 -3.49 -6.26
CA TYR A 261 -1.13 -3.33 -7.07
C TYR A 261 0.05 -4.13 -6.50
N LEU A 262 0.22 -4.09 -5.16
CA LEU A 262 1.33 -4.70 -4.44
C LEU A 262 1.19 -6.20 -4.26
N ALA A 263 0.00 -6.67 -3.91
CA ALA A 263 -0.21 -8.03 -3.40
C ALA A 263 -0.02 -9.12 -4.46
N ASP A 264 0.80 -10.11 -4.13
CA ASP A 264 0.76 -11.43 -4.76
C ASP A 264 -0.18 -12.36 -3.97
N ARG A 265 -0.10 -12.27 -2.64
CA ARG A 265 -0.98 -12.97 -1.69
C ARG A 265 -1.49 -12.01 -0.62
N VAL A 266 -2.62 -12.38 -0.02
CA VAL A 266 -3.32 -11.55 0.96
C VAL A 266 -3.56 -12.34 2.25
N ILE A 267 -3.30 -11.71 3.39
CA ILE A 267 -3.66 -12.19 4.71
C ILE A 267 -4.84 -11.35 5.20
N VAL A 268 -6.02 -12.00 5.32
CA VAL A 268 -7.24 -11.33 5.79
C VAL A 268 -7.40 -11.52 7.29
N PHE A 269 -7.54 -10.41 8.00
CA PHE A 269 -7.87 -10.38 9.42
C PHE A 269 -9.38 -10.31 9.62
N GLU A 270 -9.90 -11.18 10.47
CA GLU A 270 -11.34 -11.34 10.74
C GLU A 270 -11.63 -11.29 12.23
N GLY A 271 -12.88 -11.02 12.58
CA GLY A 271 -13.36 -10.97 13.96
C GLY A 271 -13.75 -9.55 14.37
N VAL A 272 -13.95 -9.36 15.68
CA VAL A 272 -14.45 -8.09 16.21
C VAL A 272 -13.26 -7.20 16.59
N PRO A 273 -13.14 -5.99 16.00
CA PRO A 273 -12.08 -5.05 16.32
C PRO A 273 -11.93 -4.82 17.83
N SER A 274 -10.69 -4.76 18.32
CA SER A 274 -10.38 -4.53 19.74
C SER A 274 -10.87 -5.60 20.73
N VAL A 275 -11.47 -6.70 20.26
CA VAL A 275 -11.93 -7.82 21.10
C VAL A 275 -11.18 -9.10 20.78
N LYS A 276 -11.50 -9.73 19.65
CA LYS A 276 -10.89 -11.00 19.26
C LYS A 276 -10.82 -11.10 17.75
N THR A 277 -9.61 -11.26 17.23
CA THR A 277 -9.36 -11.36 15.80
C THR A 277 -8.49 -12.53 15.44
N THR A 278 -8.68 -13.00 14.20
CA THR A 278 -7.92 -14.09 13.60
C THR A 278 -7.25 -13.59 12.32
N ALA A 279 -5.92 -13.70 12.26
CA ALA A 279 -5.17 -13.54 11.01
C ALA A 279 -5.15 -14.89 10.28
N ASN A 280 -5.78 -14.95 9.11
CA ASN A 280 -5.85 -16.18 8.33
C ASN A 280 -4.49 -16.53 7.69
N SER A 281 -4.35 -17.77 7.19
CA SER A 281 -3.21 -18.12 6.35
C SER A 281 -3.23 -17.32 5.05
N PRO A 282 -2.08 -17.03 4.41
CA PRO A 282 -2.06 -16.22 3.20
C PRO A 282 -2.82 -16.92 2.05
N GLN A 283 -3.64 -16.17 1.33
CA GLN A 283 -4.49 -16.65 0.24
C GLN A 283 -4.11 -15.96 -1.07
N THR A 284 -4.63 -16.45 -2.21
CA THR A 284 -4.48 -15.74 -3.49
C THR A 284 -5.15 -14.37 -3.41
N LEU A 285 -4.69 -13.42 -4.23
CA LEU A 285 -5.25 -12.07 -4.30
C LEU A 285 -6.78 -12.09 -4.47
N LEU A 286 -7.31 -12.88 -5.40
CA LEU A 286 -8.74 -12.96 -5.68
C LEU A 286 -9.53 -13.49 -4.48
N ALA A 287 -9.07 -14.59 -3.86
CA ALA A 287 -9.77 -15.20 -2.72
C ALA A 287 -9.73 -14.29 -1.49
N GLY A 288 -8.55 -13.72 -1.19
CA GLY A 288 -8.37 -12.82 -0.05
C GLY A 288 -9.19 -11.53 -0.20
N MET A 289 -9.21 -10.93 -1.40
CA MET A 289 -10.01 -9.72 -1.64
C MET A 289 -11.50 -9.99 -1.58
N ASN A 290 -11.99 -11.09 -2.19
CA ASN A 290 -13.42 -11.44 -2.09
C ASN A 290 -13.84 -11.63 -0.64
N ARG A 291 -13.04 -12.35 0.15
CA ARG A 291 -13.31 -12.57 1.57
C ARG A 291 -13.28 -11.28 2.39
N PHE A 292 -12.30 -10.41 2.15
CA PHE A 292 -12.21 -9.12 2.84
C PHE A 292 -13.41 -8.21 2.52
N LEU A 293 -13.79 -8.12 1.23
CA LEU A 293 -14.91 -7.30 0.79
C LEU A 293 -16.28 -7.84 1.21
N GLU A 294 -16.42 -9.16 1.29
CA GLU A 294 -17.60 -9.83 1.85
C GLU A 294 -17.83 -9.42 3.31
N LEU A 295 -16.77 -9.41 4.14
CA LEU A 295 -16.84 -8.99 5.54
C LEU A 295 -17.29 -7.53 5.69
N LEU A 296 -16.85 -6.66 4.77
CA LEU A 296 -17.25 -5.25 4.75
C LEU A 296 -18.65 -5.03 4.15
N GLY A 297 -19.21 -6.05 3.46
CA GLY A 297 -20.47 -5.92 2.74
C GLY A 297 -20.42 -4.95 1.55
N ILE A 298 -19.22 -4.72 0.98
CA ILE A 298 -18.96 -3.77 -0.09
C ILE A 298 -18.52 -4.51 -1.35
N THR A 299 -19.06 -4.15 -2.52
CA THR A 299 -18.63 -4.74 -3.79
C THR A 299 -17.90 -3.72 -4.68
N PHE A 300 -16.95 -4.21 -5.48
CA PHE A 300 -16.24 -3.42 -6.46
C PHE A 300 -16.52 -3.90 -7.88
N ARG A 301 -16.54 -2.97 -8.83
CA ARG A 301 -16.52 -3.21 -10.27
C ARG A 301 -15.34 -2.47 -10.89
N ARG A 302 -14.95 -2.82 -12.12
CA ARG A 302 -13.96 -2.04 -12.87
C ARG A 302 -14.61 -1.00 -13.77
N ASP A 303 -13.95 0.14 -13.93
CA ASP A 303 -14.28 1.04 -15.03
C ASP A 303 -13.75 0.46 -16.36
N PRO A 304 -14.58 0.38 -17.41
CA PRO A 304 -14.19 -0.26 -18.67
C PRO A 304 -13.08 0.48 -19.42
N ASN A 305 -12.81 1.74 -19.11
CA ASN A 305 -11.84 2.54 -19.87
C ASN A 305 -10.43 2.45 -19.30
N ASN A 306 -10.28 2.43 -17.97
CA ASN A 306 -8.98 2.50 -17.30
C ASN A 306 -8.77 1.40 -16.26
N PHE A 307 -9.69 0.43 -16.17
CA PHE A 307 -9.63 -0.74 -15.29
C PHE A 307 -9.49 -0.39 -13.80
N ARG A 308 -9.79 0.85 -13.40
CA ARG A 308 -9.73 1.26 -12.00
C ARG A 308 -10.82 0.56 -11.20
N PRO A 309 -10.55 0.15 -9.95
CA PRO A 309 -11.58 -0.33 -9.06
C PRO A 309 -12.55 0.81 -8.71
N ARG A 310 -13.85 0.50 -8.73
CA ARG A 310 -14.93 1.42 -8.43
C ARG A 310 -15.91 0.75 -7.47
N ILE A 311 -16.13 1.40 -6.34
CA ILE A 311 -17.08 0.95 -5.33
C ILE A 311 -18.52 1.06 -5.84
N ASN A 312 -19.34 0.03 -5.61
CA ASN A 312 -20.76 0.11 -5.89
C ASN A 312 -21.49 0.82 -4.75
N LYS A 313 -22.50 1.62 -5.10
CA LYS A 313 -23.44 2.16 -4.11
C LYS A 313 -24.21 0.99 -3.48
N GLN A 314 -24.43 1.07 -2.17
CA GLN A 314 -25.16 0.06 -1.40
C GLN A 314 -26.53 -0.19 -2.04
N GLU A 315 -26.92 -1.46 -2.15
CA GLU A 315 -28.21 -1.90 -2.68
C GLU A 315 -28.49 -1.55 -4.16
N SER A 316 -27.47 -1.08 -4.90
CA SER A 316 -27.60 -0.91 -6.34
C SER A 316 -27.77 -2.27 -7.04
N VAL A 317 -28.40 -2.27 -8.23
CA VAL A 317 -28.66 -3.51 -9.00
C VAL A 317 -27.39 -4.36 -9.15
N LYS A 318 -26.27 -3.75 -9.53
CA LYS A 318 -24.97 -4.44 -9.66
C LYS A 318 -24.41 -4.93 -8.32
N ASP A 319 -24.59 -4.19 -7.23
CA ASP A 319 -24.17 -4.63 -5.89
C ASP A 319 -24.90 -5.90 -5.46
N VAL A 320 -26.22 -5.95 -5.69
CA VAL A 320 -27.06 -7.11 -5.36
C VAL A 320 -26.71 -8.32 -6.24
N GLU A 321 -26.50 -8.11 -7.54
CA GLU A 321 -26.07 -9.17 -8.47
C GLU A 321 -24.73 -9.77 -8.06
N GLN A 322 -23.74 -8.92 -7.76
CA GLN A 322 -22.40 -9.35 -7.33
C GLN A 322 -22.41 -10.10 -6.00
N LYS A 323 -23.17 -9.60 -5.01
CA LYS A 323 -23.36 -10.28 -3.72
C LYS A 323 -24.02 -11.65 -3.90
N ARG A 324 -25.04 -11.78 -4.75
CA ARG A 324 -25.69 -13.07 -5.05
C ARG A 324 -24.74 -14.05 -5.73
N ALA A 325 -23.84 -13.55 -6.58
CA ALA A 325 -22.83 -14.37 -7.24
C ALA A 325 -21.64 -14.74 -6.33
N GLY A 326 -21.51 -14.13 -5.15
CA GLY A 326 -20.34 -14.26 -4.28
C GLY A 326 -19.06 -13.65 -4.87
N GLN A 327 -19.20 -12.71 -5.81
CA GLN A 327 -18.10 -12.07 -6.53
C GLN A 327 -18.03 -10.58 -6.17
N TYR A 328 -17.21 -10.27 -5.18
CA TYR A 328 -17.00 -8.92 -4.65
C TYR A 328 -15.84 -8.18 -5.35
N PHE A 329 -14.91 -8.92 -5.97
CA PHE A 329 -13.74 -8.39 -6.67
C PHE A 329 -13.47 -9.11 -8.00
N PHE A 330 -13.02 -8.35 -9.02
CA PHE A 330 -12.74 -8.82 -10.38
C PHE A 330 -11.31 -8.46 -10.82
N LEU A 331 -10.56 -9.46 -11.29
CA LEU A 331 -9.19 -9.28 -11.81
C LEU A 331 -9.18 -9.01 -13.33
N GLU A 332 -10.05 -9.67 -14.08
CA GLU A 332 -10.20 -9.60 -15.54
C GLU A 332 -11.69 -9.44 -15.92
N ASP A 333 -11.96 -9.11 -17.19
CA ASP A 333 -13.30 -8.78 -17.75
C ASP A 333 -14.35 -9.91 -17.61
#